data_AF-A0A1Y3DZC2-F1
#
_entry.id   AF-A0A1Y3DZC2-F1
#
_cell.length_a   1.000
_cell.length_b   1.000
_cell.length_c   1.000
_cell.angle_alpha   90.00
_cell.angle_beta   90.00
_cell.angle_gamma   90.00
#
_symmetry.space_group_name_H-M   'P 1'
#
loop_
_entity.id
_entity.type
_entity.pdbx_description
1 polymer ?
#
loop_
_entity_poly.entity_id
_entity_poly.type
_entity_poly.pdbx_seq_one_letter_code
_entity_poly.pdbx_strand_id
1 'polypeptide(L)'
;MTLDFTAIFTGLLNDMKTNQHSITKHCEKNNGVPWGSDAHDVANQTACKLVAAGLYHISNIKEVYDSVNQQNPYDNQEFKQFASCLMLKAVAQQMIEKSVVCNIQPGIEAAFKVAETIKGEKCTQQPCIVCTWNANTKDELNGCTIDSGKVNVKDKLDTLITKDKKDNVDQTLEAITKTGGNSGTLCPRLQCLASKVEALKTDPNSNAVSII
;
A
#
# COMPACT_ATOMS: atom_id res chain seq x y z
N MET A 1 21.90 17.92 3.54
CA MET A 1 21.44 16.52 3.45
C MET A 1 20.78 16.32 2.10
N THR A 2 21.24 15.36 1.29
CA THR A 2 20.54 14.94 0.07
C THR A 2 19.52 13.87 0.45
N LEU A 3 18.23 14.18 0.28
CA LEU A 3 17.15 13.21 0.49
C LEU A 3 17.13 12.23 -0.69
N ASP A 4 17.53 10.98 -0.43
CA ASP A 4 17.52 9.92 -1.42
C ASP A 4 16.14 9.23 -1.45
N PHE A 5 15.29 9.69 -2.37
CA PHE A 5 13.98 9.09 -2.64
C PHE A 5 14.05 7.60 -2.96
N THR A 6 15.12 7.17 -3.64
CA THR A 6 15.33 5.75 -4.00
C THR A 6 15.61 4.93 -2.74
N ALA A 7 16.41 5.45 -1.81
CA ALA A 7 16.66 4.80 -0.53
C ALA A 7 15.39 4.74 0.34
N ILE A 8 14.63 5.83 0.42
CA ILE A 8 13.34 5.87 1.15
C ILE A 8 12.39 4.80 0.60
N PHE A 9 12.24 4.74 -0.72
CA PHE A 9 11.34 3.76 -1.35
C PHE A 9 11.79 2.32 -1.14
N THR A 10 13.10 2.07 -1.23
CA THR A 10 13.67 0.74 -0.99
C THR A 10 13.46 0.30 0.46
N GLY A 11 13.60 1.22 1.42
CA GLY A 11 13.30 0.98 2.83
C GLY A 11 11.84 0.58 3.05
N LEU A 12 10.91 1.35 2.48
CA LEU A 12 9.48 1.04 2.53
C LEU A 12 9.17 -0.36 1.98
N LEU A 13 9.64 -0.69 0.77
CA LEU A 13 9.39 -1.98 0.14
C LEU A 13 9.97 -3.15 0.93
N ASN A 14 11.12 -2.97 1.58
CA ASN A 14 11.74 -4.00 2.41
C ASN A 14 10.92 -4.25 3.68
N ASP A 15 10.50 -3.19 4.37
CA ASP A 15 9.69 -3.33 5.58
C ASP A 15 8.29 -3.89 5.31
N MET A 16 7.71 -3.60 4.15
CA MET A 16 6.47 -4.26 3.70
C MET A 16 6.62 -5.78 3.64
N LYS A 17 7.80 -6.29 3.27
CA LYS A 17 8.07 -7.74 3.23
C LYS A 17 8.36 -8.31 4.62
N THR A 18 9.16 -7.63 5.43
CA THR A 18 9.72 -8.20 6.66
C THR A 18 8.86 -7.98 7.91
N ASN A 19 8.07 -6.90 7.96
CA ASN A 19 7.32 -6.50 9.17
C ASN A 19 5.87 -7.00 9.23
N GLN A 20 5.45 -7.88 8.32
CA GLN A 20 4.07 -8.40 8.29
C GLN A 20 3.68 -9.13 9.59
N HIS A 21 4.63 -9.78 10.26
CA HIS A 21 4.37 -10.44 11.54
C HIS A 21 3.98 -9.43 12.63
N SER A 22 4.69 -8.29 12.69
CA SER A 22 4.50 -7.22 13.69
C SER A 22 3.13 -6.54 13.63
N ILE A 23 2.41 -6.68 12.52
CA ILE A 23 1.12 -6.04 12.26
C ILE A 23 -0.02 -7.02 12.03
N THR A 24 0.21 -8.34 12.18
CA THR A 24 -0.78 -9.36 11.80
C THR A 24 -2.12 -9.17 12.51
N LYS A 25 -2.10 -8.77 13.79
CA LYS A 25 -3.31 -8.47 14.59
C LYS A 25 -4.23 -7.42 13.95
N HIS A 26 -3.65 -6.47 13.20
CA HIS A 26 -4.38 -5.38 12.54
C HIS A 26 -5.09 -5.84 11.26
N CYS A 27 -4.78 -7.05 10.78
CA CYS A 27 -5.30 -7.63 9.55
C CYS A 27 -5.99 -8.99 9.79
N GLU A 28 -6.37 -9.32 11.02
CA GLU A 28 -7.15 -10.53 11.32
C GLU A 28 -8.62 -10.40 10.87
N LYS A 29 -9.13 -9.17 10.79
CA LYS A 29 -10.53 -8.86 10.53
C LYS A 29 -10.69 -7.72 9.54
N ASN A 30 -11.79 -7.74 8.80
CA ASN A 30 -12.30 -6.62 8.03
C ASN A 30 -13.63 -6.13 8.65
N ASN A 31 -13.67 -4.89 9.12
CA ASN A 31 -14.85 -4.34 9.81
C ASN A 31 -15.40 -5.25 10.94
N GLY A 32 -14.50 -5.91 11.69
CA GLY A 32 -14.86 -6.82 12.77
C GLY A 32 -15.16 -8.27 12.35
N VAL A 33 -15.25 -8.56 11.06
CA VAL A 33 -15.45 -9.91 10.52
C VAL A 33 -14.11 -10.57 10.21
N PRO A 34 -13.78 -11.75 10.76
CA PRO A 34 -12.56 -12.47 10.41
C PRO A 34 -12.51 -12.83 8.92
N TRP A 35 -11.32 -12.77 8.32
CA TRP A 35 -11.11 -13.32 6.98
C TRP A 35 -11.39 -14.83 6.99
N GLY A 36 -12.10 -15.32 5.97
CA GLY A 36 -12.26 -16.75 5.74
C GLY A 36 -10.98 -17.41 5.22
N SER A 37 -11.13 -18.64 4.74
CA SER A 37 -10.02 -19.47 4.27
C SER A 37 -9.99 -19.67 2.75
N ASP A 38 -10.94 -19.08 2.02
CA ASP A 38 -10.95 -19.15 0.57
C ASP A 38 -9.86 -18.27 -0.06
N ALA A 39 -9.61 -18.46 -1.35
CA ALA A 39 -8.53 -17.74 -2.03
C ALA A 39 -8.75 -16.22 -2.09
N HIS A 40 -9.99 -15.74 -2.05
CA HIS A 40 -10.30 -14.32 -2.04
C HIS A 40 -9.95 -13.69 -0.69
N ASP A 41 -10.38 -14.32 0.41
CA ASP A 41 -10.09 -13.86 1.77
C ASP A 41 -8.58 -13.93 2.08
N VAL A 42 -7.90 -14.99 1.65
CA VAL A 42 -6.44 -15.12 1.79
C VAL A 42 -5.72 -14.01 1.01
N ALA A 43 -6.17 -13.69 -0.21
CA ALA A 43 -5.58 -12.61 -1.00
C ALA A 43 -5.78 -11.24 -0.33
N ASN A 44 -6.97 -10.98 0.22
CA ASN A 44 -7.26 -9.74 0.94
C ASN A 44 -6.49 -9.62 2.25
N GLN A 45 -6.39 -10.69 3.03
CA GLN A 45 -5.57 -10.70 4.24
C GLN A 45 -4.10 -10.41 3.90
N THR A 46 -3.59 -11.00 2.82
CA THR A 46 -2.22 -10.76 2.34
C THR A 46 -2.01 -9.30 1.93
N ALA A 47 -2.95 -8.73 1.18
CA ALA A 47 -2.92 -7.32 0.79
C ALA A 47 -2.96 -6.38 2.00
N CYS A 48 -3.82 -6.67 2.98
CA CYS A 48 -3.87 -5.94 4.24
C CYS A 48 -2.51 -5.96 4.94
N LYS A 49 -1.90 -7.14 5.10
CA LYS A 49 -0.63 -7.29 5.81
C LYS A 49 0.50 -6.50 5.14
N LEU A 50 0.61 -6.55 3.81
CA LEU A 50 1.61 -5.77 3.07
C LEU A 50 1.45 -4.27 3.31
N VAL A 51 0.23 -3.74 3.18
CA VAL A 51 -0.04 -2.31 3.32
C VAL A 51 0.12 -1.86 4.77
N ALA A 52 -0.38 -2.63 5.73
CA ALA A 52 -0.22 -2.36 7.16
C ALA A 52 1.27 -2.38 7.59
N ALA A 53 2.10 -3.22 6.97
CA ALA A 53 3.54 -3.21 7.21
C ALA A 53 4.19 -1.93 6.63
N GLY A 54 3.70 -1.41 5.51
CA GLY A 54 4.08 -0.08 5.00
C GLY A 54 3.66 1.06 5.93
N LEU A 55 2.44 1.01 6.48
CA LEU A 55 1.97 1.99 7.48
C LEU A 55 2.79 1.94 8.76
N TYR A 56 3.20 0.73 9.18
CA TYR A 56 4.14 0.54 10.29
C TYR A 56 5.48 1.19 10.00
N HIS A 57 6.05 0.96 8.80
CA HIS A 57 7.31 1.59 8.39
C HIS A 57 7.21 3.11 8.53
N ILE A 58 6.18 3.72 7.92
CA ILE A 58 5.93 5.17 7.97
C ILE A 58 5.88 5.65 9.42
N SER A 59 5.09 4.99 10.27
CA SER A 59 4.92 5.38 11.67
C SER A 59 6.17 5.18 12.53
N ASN A 60 7.13 4.38 12.06
CA ASN A 60 8.37 4.08 12.79
C ASN A 60 9.59 4.86 12.26
N ILE A 61 9.43 5.70 11.22
CA ILE A 61 10.48 6.62 10.77
C ILE A 61 10.76 7.63 11.89
N LYS A 62 12.01 7.68 12.33
CA LYS A 62 12.51 8.55 13.39
C LYS A 62 13.79 9.20 12.94
N GLU A 63 13.87 10.51 13.10
CA GLU A 63 15.11 11.25 12.87
C GLU A 63 15.57 11.87 14.18
N VAL A 64 16.86 11.74 14.45
CA VAL A 64 17.49 12.32 15.64
C VAL A 64 18.48 13.37 15.17
N TYR A 65 18.60 14.46 15.93
CA TYR A 65 19.56 15.52 15.63
C TYR A 65 20.98 14.95 15.52
N ASP A 66 21.65 15.29 14.43
CA ASP A 66 23.06 15.04 14.19
C ASP A 66 23.67 16.30 13.56
N SER A 67 24.74 16.82 14.17
CA SER A 67 25.31 18.11 13.78
C SER A 67 25.93 18.12 12.37
N VAL A 68 26.28 16.96 11.83
CA VAL A 68 26.93 16.80 10.53
C VAL A 68 25.92 16.47 9.44
N ASN A 69 25.04 15.51 9.71
CA ASN A 69 24.17 14.91 8.72
C ASN A 69 22.72 15.35 8.89
N GLN A 70 22.24 15.61 10.11
CA GLN A 70 20.81 15.77 10.43
C GLN A 70 20.50 16.95 11.35
N GLN A 71 20.64 18.18 10.82
CA GLN A 71 20.40 19.40 11.59
C GLN A 71 18.91 19.74 11.78
N ASN A 72 18.03 19.21 10.91
CA ASN A 72 16.58 19.46 10.93
C ASN A 72 15.80 18.13 11.00
N PRO A 73 15.89 17.38 12.12
CA PRO A 73 15.30 16.05 12.23
C PRO A 73 13.77 16.06 12.06
N TYR A 74 13.08 17.07 12.61
CA TYR A 74 11.62 17.17 12.53
C TYR A 74 11.14 17.28 11.07
N ASP A 75 11.67 18.24 10.31
CA ASP A 75 11.30 18.45 8.90
C ASP A 75 11.63 17.24 8.04
N ASN A 76 12.81 16.65 8.25
CA ASN A 76 13.24 15.48 7.49
C ASN A 76 12.43 14.23 7.84
N GLN A 77 12.00 14.07 9.10
CA GLN A 77 11.09 13.01 9.51
C GLN A 77 9.72 13.20 8.85
N GLU A 78 9.15 14.41 8.91
CA GLU A 78 7.87 14.73 8.27
C GLU A 78 7.92 14.40 6.78
N PHE A 79 8.96 14.86 6.10
CA PHE A 79 9.16 14.63 4.69
C PHE A 79 9.29 13.15 4.35
N LYS A 80 10.13 12.40 5.10
CA LYS A 80 10.32 10.96 4.87
C LYS A 80 9.02 10.19 5.07
N GLN A 81 8.26 10.52 6.10
CA GLN A 81 6.95 9.94 6.34
C GLN A 81 5.98 10.27 5.19
N PHE A 82 5.92 11.54 4.77
CA PHE A 82 5.04 12.00 3.71
C PHE A 82 5.37 11.34 2.37
N ALA A 83 6.64 11.35 1.96
CA ALA A 83 7.10 10.70 0.74
C ALA A 83 6.79 9.19 0.76
N SER A 84 7.05 8.52 1.89
CA SER A 84 6.73 7.10 2.06
C SER A 84 5.23 6.81 1.96
N CYS A 85 4.36 7.71 2.45
CA CYS A 85 2.91 7.59 2.28
C CYS A 85 2.48 7.67 0.81
N LEU A 86 3.03 8.64 0.05
CA LEU A 86 2.74 8.75 -1.39
C LEU A 86 3.19 7.50 -2.14
N MET A 87 4.38 6.98 -1.82
CA MET A 87 4.90 5.74 -2.37
C MET A 87 4.03 4.53 -2.01
N LEU A 88 3.58 4.42 -0.76
CA LEU A 88 2.72 3.32 -0.32
C LEU A 88 1.38 3.33 -1.05
N LYS A 89 0.77 4.51 -1.26
CA LYS A 89 -0.44 4.66 -2.08
C LYS A 89 -0.22 4.18 -3.52
N ALA A 90 0.90 4.58 -4.13
CA ALA A 90 1.23 4.16 -5.49
C ALA A 90 1.52 2.65 -5.60
N VAL A 91 2.20 2.06 -4.59
CA VAL A 91 2.38 0.60 -4.52
C VAL A 91 1.06 -0.12 -4.32
N ALA A 92 0.16 0.40 -3.49
CA ALA A 92 -1.18 -0.16 -3.30
C ALA A 92 -2.01 -0.14 -4.60
N GLN A 93 -1.90 0.93 -5.39
CA GLN A 93 -2.49 0.96 -6.73
C GLN A 93 -1.92 -0.13 -7.64
N GLN A 94 -0.59 -0.31 -7.62
CA GLN A 94 0.09 -1.37 -8.37
C GLN A 94 -0.28 -2.78 -7.90
N MET A 95 -0.59 -2.97 -6.61
CA MET A 95 -1.14 -4.23 -6.09
C MET A 95 -2.48 -4.54 -6.76
N ILE A 96 -3.38 -3.56 -6.87
CA ILE A 96 -4.70 -3.72 -7.51
C ILE A 96 -4.53 -4.07 -8.99
N GLU A 97 -3.69 -3.33 -9.71
CA GLU A 97 -3.44 -3.54 -11.14
C GLU A 97 -2.88 -4.93 -11.44
N LYS A 98 -1.96 -5.42 -10.60
CA LYS A 98 -1.34 -6.74 -10.78
C LYS A 98 -2.19 -7.90 -10.25
N SER A 99 -3.16 -7.65 -9.37
CA SER A 99 -4.11 -8.66 -8.90
C SER A 99 -5.27 -8.81 -9.89
N VAL A 100 -4.95 -9.32 -11.07
CA VAL A 100 -5.88 -9.39 -12.20
C VAL A 100 -7.09 -10.28 -11.90
N VAL A 101 -6.93 -11.34 -11.11
CA VAL A 101 -8.01 -12.31 -10.82
C VAL A 101 -8.72 -11.98 -9.51
N CYS A 102 -7.97 -11.76 -8.44
CA CYS A 102 -8.55 -11.47 -7.13
C CYS A 102 -8.87 -10.00 -6.94
N ASN A 103 -10.07 -9.68 -6.47
CA ASN A 103 -10.34 -8.37 -5.89
C ASN A 103 -9.70 -8.28 -4.49
N ILE A 104 -8.64 -7.48 -4.36
CA ILE A 104 -7.90 -7.28 -3.10
C ILE A 104 -8.14 -5.90 -2.46
N GLN A 105 -8.98 -5.07 -3.09
CA GLN A 105 -9.27 -3.72 -2.59
C GLN A 105 -9.81 -3.74 -1.14
N PRO A 106 -10.72 -4.67 -0.75
CA PRO A 106 -11.17 -4.75 0.65
C PRO A 106 -10.03 -4.92 1.67
N GLY A 107 -9.02 -5.72 1.35
CA GLY A 107 -7.85 -5.93 2.18
C GLY A 107 -6.98 -4.69 2.31
N ILE A 108 -6.77 -3.96 1.20
CA ILE A 108 -6.03 -2.70 1.24
C ILE A 108 -6.79 -1.64 2.06
N GLU A 109 -8.09 -1.50 1.84
CA GLU A 109 -8.93 -0.58 2.62
C GLU A 109 -8.92 -0.92 4.12
N ALA A 110 -8.95 -2.22 4.46
CA ALA A 110 -8.84 -2.67 5.85
C ALA A 110 -7.52 -2.19 6.51
N ALA A 111 -6.39 -2.24 5.79
CA ALA A 111 -5.12 -1.74 6.29
C ALA A 111 -5.13 -0.21 6.52
N PHE A 112 -5.67 0.57 5.59
CA PHE A 112 -5.74 2.02 5.76
C PHE A 112 -6.71 2.47 6.86
N LYS A 113 -7.76 1.69 7.16
CA LYS A 113 -8.67 1.97 8.28
C LYS A 113 -7.99 1.88 9.64
N VAL A 114 -6.94 1.07 9.78
CA VAL A 114 -6.18 0.89 11.03
C VAL A 114 -4.92 1.77 11.09
N ALA A 115 -4.73 2.69 10.14
CA ALA A 115 -3.55 3.56 10.07
C ALA A 115 -3.36 4.40 11.35
N GLU A 116 -4.45 4.94 11.92
CA GLU A 116 -4.42 5.70 13.17
C GLU A 116 -3.95 4.84 14.36
N THR A 117 -4.45 3.62 14.45
CA THR A 117 -4.05 2.65 15.47
C THR A 117 -2.57 2.30 15.34
N ILE A 118 -2.10 2.00 14.13
CA ILE A 118 -0.69 1.69 13.85
C ILE A 118 0.20 2.88 14.23
N LYS A 119 -0.18 4.10 13.84
CA LYS A 119 0.54 5.31 14.24
C LYS A 119 0.60 5.44 15.76
N GLY A 120 -0.52 5.30 16.47
CA GLY A 120 -0.59 5.42 17.92
C GLY A 120 0.29 4.38 18.65
N GLU A 121 0.46 3.19 18.08
CA GLU A 121 1.30 2.15 18.65
C GLU A 121 2.80 2.32 18.36
N LYS A 122 3.18 2.98 17.25
CA LYS A 122 4.55 2.92 16.70
C LYS A 122 5.27 4.26 16.63
N CYS A 123 4.54 5.36 16.45
CA CYS A 123 5.14 6.67 16.38
C CYS A 123 5.42 7.20 17.79
N THR A 124 6.68 7.10 18.22
CA THR A 124 7.12 7.52 19.56
C THR A 124 7.75 8.91 19.59
N GLN A 125 7.89 9.56 18.43
CA GLN A 125 8.53 10.87 18.28
C GLN A 125 7.80 11.66 17.19
N GLN A 126 7.44 12.92 17.45
CA GLN A 126 6.83 13.78 16.45
C GLN A 126 7.83 14.24 15.38
N PRO A 127 7.38 14.53 14.14
CA PRO A 127 5.99 14.47 13.67
C PRO A 127 5.50 13.05 13.36
N CYS A 128 4.19 12.84 13.45
CA CYS A 128 3.53 11.55 13.23
C CYS A 128 2.37 11.74 12.25
N ILE A 129 2.64 11.63 10.95
CA ILE A 129 1.57 11.76 9.96
C ILE A 129 0.67 10.51 9.96
N VAL A 130 -0.58 10.69 9.58
CA VAL A 130 -1.51 9.58 9.35
C VAL A 130 -1.63 9.39 7.85
N CYS A 131 -1.12 8.27 7.33
CA CYS A 131 -1.25 7.95 5.92
C CYS A 131 -2.61 7.30 5.65
N THR A 132 -3.52 8.00 4.99
CA THR A 132 -4.88 7.53 4.70
C THR A 132 -5.11 7.35 3.19
N TRP A 133 -5.87 6.33 2.82
CA TRP A 133 -6.28 6.07 1.42
C TRP A 133 -7.71 5.57 1.40
N ASN A 134 -8.58 6.27 0.66
CA ASN A 134 -10.00 5.95 0.52
C ASN A 134 -10.53 6.47 -0.83
N ALA A 135 -11.83 6.28 -1.09
CA ALA A 135 -12.47 6.68 -2.33
C ALA A 135 -12.27 8.16 -2.71
N ASN A 136 -12.10 9.05 -1.74
CA ASN A 136 -11.88 10.49 -1.97
C ASN A 136 -10.41 10.82 -2.21
N THR A 137 -9.49 10.04 -1.62
CA THR A 137 -8.06 10.35 -1.62
C THR A 137 -7.24 9.52 -2.61
N LYS A 138 -7.87 8.54 -3.28
CA LYS A 138 -7.17 7.61 -4.19
C LYS A 138 -6.63 8.27 -5.46
N ASP A 139 -7.32 9.30 -5.93
CA ASP A 139 -6.98 10.01 -7.18
C ASP A 139 -6.20 11.31 -6.93
N GLU A 140 -5.88 11.64 -5.67
CA GLU A 140 -5.16 12.88 -5.29
C GLU A 140 -3.80 13.01 -5.98
N LEU A 141 -3.13 11.89 -6.28
CA LEU A 141 -1.85 11.90 -6.99
C LEU A 141 -1.97 12.44 -8.41
N ASN A 142 -3.13 12.30 -9.07
CA ASN A 142 -3.31 12.70 -10.48
C ASN A 142 -3.09 14.20 -10.68
N GLY A 143 -3.53 15.02 -9.71
CA GLY A 143 -3.38 16.48 -9.73
C GLY A 143 -2.18 17.01 -8.93
N CYS A 144 -1.38 16.13 -8.32
CA CYS A 144 -0.28 16.53 -7.47
C CYS A 144 0.92 16.97 -8.32
N THR A 145 1.16 18.28 -8.37
CA THR A 145 2.27 18.87 -9.12
C THR A 145 3.17 19.73 -8.23
N ILE A 146 4.47 19.74 -8.56
CA ILE A 146 5.49 20.57 -7.91
C ILE A 146 6.27 21.38 -8.96
N ASP A 147 7.17 22.24 -8.51
CA ASP A 147 7.97 23.13 -9.37
C ASP A 147 7.07 23.97 -10.31
N SER A 148 6.09 24.65 -9.71
CA SER A 148 5.10 25.48 -10.43
C SER A 148 4.37 24.73 -11.55
N GLY A 149 4.07 23.44 -11.34
CA GLY A 149 3.31 22.62 -12.28
C GLY A 149 4.17 21.84 -13.30
N LYS A 150 5.49 21.99 -13.27
CA LYS A 150 6.39 21.32 -14.24
C LYS A 150 6.60 19.84 -13.96
N VAL A 151 6.46 19.42 -12.70
CA VAL A 151 6.70 18.04 -12.30
C VAL A 151 5.40 17.46 -11.76
N ASN A 152 4.89 16.42 -12.43
CA ASN A 152 3.79 15.61 -11.93
C ASN A 152 4.35 14.51 -11.00
N VAL A 153 3.84 14.47 -9.77
CA VAL A 153 4.34 13.54 -8.74
C VAL A 153 3.96 12.10 -9.07
N LYS A 154 2.76 11.87 -9.63
CA LYS A 154 2.34 10.53 -10.06
C LYS A 154 3.26 9.97 -11.12
N ASP A 155 3.57 10.74 -12.17
CA ASP A 155 4.45 10.26 -13.25
C ASP A 155 5.84 9.88 -12.73
N LYS A 156 6.34 10.61 -11.73
CA LYS A 156 7.62 10.31 -11.09
C LYS A 156 7.57 9.03 -10.26
N LEU A 157 6.50 8.83 -9.49
CA LEU A 157 6.27 7.59 -8.74
C LEU A 157 6.08 6.40 -9.68
N ASP A 158 5.32 6.57 -10.76
CA ASP A 158 5.11 5.53 -11.77
C ASP A 158 6.43 5.14 -12.43
N THR A 159 7.29 6.11 -12.77
CA THR A 159 8.64 5.84 -13.29
C THR A 159 9.47 5.07 -12.28
N LEU A 160 9.46 5.49 -11.01
CA LEU A 160 10.20 4.83 -9.93
C LEU A 160 9.74 3.37 -9.75
N ILE A 161 8.43 3.13 -9.78
CA ILE A 161 7.83 1.81 -9.55
C ILE A 161 7.97 0.89 -10.77
N THR A 162 7.73 1.41 -11.98
CA THR A 162 7.66 0.58 -13.20
C THR A 162 9.00 0.42 -13.91
N LYS A 163 10.00 1.27 -13.60
CA LYS A 163 11.33 1.22 -14.22
C LYS A 163 12.43 1.10 -13.16
N ASP A 164 12.66 2.17 -12.38
CA ASP A 164 13.88 2.30 -11.59
C ASP A 164 13.99 1.25 -10.46
N LYS A 165 12.85 0.86 -9.88
CA LYS A 165 12.73 -0.12 -8.78
C LYS A 165 11.76 -1.24 -9.11
N LYS A 166 11.55 -1.51 -10.40
CA LYS A 166 10.65 -2.55 -10.88
C LYS A 166 10.87 -3.89 -10.20
N ASP A 167 12.11 -4.36 -10.14
CA ASP A 167 12.42 -5.67 -9.56
C ASP A 167 12.11 -5.73 -8.06
N ASN A 168 12.41 -4.65 -7.32
CA ASN A 168 12.06 -4.56 -5.89
C ASN A 168 10.55 -4.58 -5.68
N VAL A 169 9.80 -3.86 -6.52
CA VAL A 169 8.34 -3.84 -6.47
C VAL A 169 7.78 -5.21 -6.83
N ASP A 170 8.22 -5.81 -7.93
CA ASP A 170 7.77 -7.13 -8.36
C ASP A 170 8.00 -8.17 -7.26
N GLN A 171 9.18 -8.16 -6.63
CA GLN A 171 9.50 -9.02 -5.48
C GLN A 171 8.57 -8.79 -4.29
N THR A 172 8.31 -7.53 -3.92
CA THR A 172 7.37 -7.21 -2.82
C THR A 172 5.95 -7.66 -3.14
N LEU A 173 5.54 -7.58 -4.41
CA LEU A 173 4.20 -7.94 -4.87
C LEU A 173 4.02 -9.41 -5.22
N GLU A 174 5.07 -10.24 -5.14
CA GLU A 174 4.97 -11.69 -5.40
C GLU A 174 3.94 -12.38 -4.51
N ALA A 175 3.80 -11.95 -3.25
CA ALA A 175 2.80 -12.51 -2.34
C ALA A 175 1.37 -12.31 -2.88
N ILE A 176 1.13 -11.24 -3.63
CA ILE A 176 -0.17 -10.98 -4.29
C ILE A 176 -0.29 -11.75 -5.59
N THR A 177 0.70 -11.64 -6.48
CA THR A 177 0.63 -12.22 -7.83
C THR A 177 0.72 -13.74 -7.83
N LYS A 178 1.39 -14.33 -6.84
CA LYS A 178 1.52 -15.78 -6.66
C LYS A 178 0.52 -16.39 -5.68
N THR A 179 -0.39 -15.60 -5.09
CA THR A 179 -1.51 -16.17 -4.31
C THR A 179 -2.31 -17.15 -5.19
N GLY A 180 -2.82 -18.24 -4.59
CA GLY A 180 -3.50 -19.31 -5.32
C GLY A 180 -4.65 -18.82 -6.22
N GLY A 181 -5.35 -17.75 -5.84
CA GLY A 181 -6.39 -17.15 -6.67
C GLY A 181 -5.88 -16.41 -7.93
N ASN A 182 -4.62 -15.95 -7.95
CA ASN A 182 -4.02 -15.28 -9.12
C ASN A 182 -3.19 -16.25 -10.00
N SER A 183 -2.59 -17.30 -9.43
CA SER A 183 -1.68 -18.21 -10.16
C SER A 183 -1.93 -19.72 -9.97
N GLY A 184 -2.92 -20.09 -9.17
CA GLY A 184 -3.20 -21.48 -8.79
C GLY A 184 -4.20 -22.21 -9.69
N THR A 185 -4.79 -23.28 -9.13
CA THR A 185 -5.76 -24.15 -9.81
C THR A 185 -7.10 -23.45 -10.07
N LEU A 186 -7.98 -24.11 -10.83
CA LEU A 186 -9.26 -23.52 -11.24
C LEU A 186 -10.12 -23.06 -10.06
N CYS A 187 -10.23 -23.84 -8.98
CA CYS A 187 -11.13 -23.51 -7.87
C CYS A 187 -10.73 -22.22 -7.12
N PRO A 188 -9.46 -22.03 -6.65
CA PRO A 188 -9.00 -20.74 -6.10
C PRO A 188 -9.22 -19.55 -7.03
N ARG A 189 -9.00 -19.73 -8.35
CA ARG A 189 -9.22 -18.68 -9.34
C ARG A 189 -10.71 -18.31 -9.44
N LEU A 190 -11.60 -19.30 -9.45
CA LEU A 190 -13.05 -19.08 -9.47
C LEU A 190 -13.54 -18.37 -8.19
N GLN A 191 -13.01 -18.71 -7.02
CA GLN A 191 -13.32 -18.00 -5.76
C GLN A 191 -12.98 -16.51 -5.87
N CYS A 192 -11.79 -16.19 -6.39
CA CYS A 192 -11.38 -14.80 -6.61
C CYS A 192 -12.22 -14.07 -7.67
N LEU A 193 -12.51 -14.73 -8.80
CA LEU A 193 -13.33 -14.15 -9.87
C LEU A 193 -14.76 -13.89 -9.42
N ALA A 194 -15.36 -14.81 -8.65
CA ALA A 194 -16.72 -14.64 -8.14
C ALA A 194 -16.84 -13.34 -7.31
N SER A 195 -15.94 -13.13 -6.35
CA SER A 195 -15.93 -11.91 -5.54
C SER A 195 -15.59 -10.65 -6.34
N LYS A 196 -14.76 -10.77 -7.39
CA LYS A 196 -14.44 -9.64 -8.28
C LYS A 196 -15.64 -9.24 -9.14
N VAL A 197 -16.36 -10.19 -9.71
CA VAL A 197 -17.59 -9.95 -10.47
C VAL A 197 -18.66 -9.33 -9.58
N GLU A 198 -18.81 -9.81 -8.34
CA GLU A 198 -19.78 -9.25 -7.40
C GLU A 198 -19.47 -7.78 -7.07
N ALA A 199 -18.19 -7.44 -6.82
CA ALA A 199 -17.78 -6.06 -6.59
C ALA A 199 -18.08 -5.14 -7.79
N LEU A 200 -17.92 -5.63 -9.03
CA LEU A 200 -18.22 -4.87 -10.25
C LEU A 200 -19.71 -4.58 -10.44
N LYS A 201 -20.62 -5.36 -9.84
CA LYS A 201 -22.07 -5.06 -9.87
C LYS A 201 -22.42 -3.85 -9.00
N THR A 202 -21.61 -3.60 -7.97
CA THR A 202 -21.83 -2.51 -7.02
C THR A 202 -21.12 -1.21 -7.41
N ASP A 203 -20.28 -1.23 -8.45
CA ASP A 203 -19.59 -0.05 -8.95
C ASP A 203 -20.49 0.70 -9.97
N PRO A 204 -20.93 1.94 -9.66
CA PRO A 204 -21.79 2.73 -10.55
C PRO A 204 -21.11 3.13 -11.87
N ASN A 205 -19.79 2.96 -12.00
CA ASN A 205 -19.00 3.24 -13.22
C ASN A 205 -18.56 1.98 -13.97
N SER A 206 -18.95 0.79 -13.52
CA SER A 206 -18.62 -0.47 -14.16
C SER A 206 -19.52 -0.70 -15.39
N ASN A 207 -18.90 -0.79 -16.58
CA ASN A 207 -19.56 -1.36 -17.76
C ASN A 207 -19.75 -2.85 -17.50
N ALA A 208 -20.84 -3.21 -16.82
CA ALA A 208 -21.18 -4.59 -16.56
C ALA A 208 -21.26 -5.35 -17.89
N VAL A 209 -20.32 -6.27 -18.12
CA VAL A 209 -20.50 -7.33 -19.12
C VAL A 209 -21.59 -8.22 -18.53
N SER A 210 -22.80 -8.03 -19.03
CA SER A 210 -23.93 -8.94 -18.79
C SER A 210 -23.55 -10.27 -19.44
N ILE A 211 -22.98 -11.18 -18.66
CA ILE A 211 -22.83 -12.57 -19.08
C ILE A 211 -24.08 -13.28 -18.59
N ILE A 212 -24.87 -13.65 -19.60
CA ILE A 212 -26.12 -14.41 -19.58
C ILE A 212 -26.01 -15.64 -18.68
#